data_AF-A0A7C4JPH7-F1
#
_entry.id   AF-A0A7C4JPH7-F1
#
_cell.length_a   1.000
_cell.length_b   1.000
_cell.length_c   1.000
_cell.angle_alpha   90.00
_cell.angle_beta   90.00
_cell.angle_gamma   90.00
#
_symmetry.space_group_name_H-M   'P 1'
#
loop_
_entity.id
_entity.type
_entity.pdbx_description
1 polymer ?
#
loop_
_entity_poly.entity_id
_entity_poly.type
_entity_poly.pdbx_seq_one_letter_code
_entity_poly.pdbx_strand_id
1 'polypeptide(L)'
;MKDLTLDELAEICKREMNSKDVEKLADGFVQDVCKLLEKLKMEIQQKSGLEKALAERQLSEAIRLTELLFSVRTTKAIILILTGRAPQNLVEIEREKFSEVNRLLAEIRRSLVSEEKITIKIPGACVRRLVVFRLGISQKIVGVDGKIYGPFDAGDIANLPAENAELVIKHRFAEEIHPS
;
A
#
# COMPACT_ATOMS: atom_id res chain seq x y z
N MET A 1 -9.39 -29.76 27.46
CA MET A 1 -9.25 -29.38 26.03
C MET A 1 -8.90 -30.64 25.27
N LYS A 2 -9.51 -30.85 24.11
CA LYS A 2 -9.28 -32.02 23.26
C LYS A 2 -7.93 -31.84 22.54
N ASP A 3 -7.07 -32.85 22.55
CA ASP A 3 -5.79 -32.78 21.83
C ASP A 3 -6.04 -32.76 20.32
N LEU A 4 -5.36 -31.86 19.61
CA LEU A 4 -5.40 -31.77 18.16
C LEU A 4 -4.84 -33.06 17.55
N THR A 5 -5.58 -33.64 16.61
CA THR A 5 -5.17 -34.85 15.87
C THR A 5 -4.65 -34.52 14.47
N LEU A 6 -3.94 -35.46 13.85
CA LEU A 6 -3.44 -35.31 12.47
C LEU A 6 -4.59 -35.14 11.47
N ASP A 7 -5.69 -35.87 11.65
CA ASP A 7 -6.86 -35.78 10.79
C ASP A 7 -7.54 -34.41 10.92
N GLU A 8 -7.67 -33.89 12.15
CA GLU A 8 -8.20 -32.53 12.37
C GLU A 8 -7.30 -31.46 11.75
N LEU A 9 -5.97 -31.61 11.83
CA LEU A 9 -5.03 -30.71 11.15
C LEU A 9 -5.20 -30.77 9.62
N ALA A 10 -5.39 -31.96 9.06
CA ALA A 10 -5.64 -32.14 7.63
C ALA A 10 -6.96 -31.46 7.21
N GLU A 11 -8.03 -31.60 7.99
CA GLU A 11 -9.32 -30.94 7.72
C GLU A 11 -9.24 -29.41 7.85
N ILE A 12 -8.48 -28.89 8.82
CA ILE A 12 -8.21 -27.45 8.93
C ILE A 12 -7.45 -26.97 7.69
N CYS A 13 -6.43 -27.69 7.25
CA CYS A 13 -5.65 -27.36 6.06
C CYS A 13 -6.52 -27.38 4.79
N LYS A 14 -7.38 -28.38 4.61
CA LYS A 14 -8.34 -28.42 3.49
C LYS A 14 -9.29 -27.24 3.50
N ARG A 15 -9.85 -26.86 4.66
CA ARG A 15 -10.73 -25.68 4.77
C ARG A 15 -9.98 -24.41 4.39
N GLU A 16 -8.76 -24.25 4.88
CA GLU A 16 -7.92 -23.11 4.51
C GLU A 16 -7.64 -23.10 2.99
N MET A 17 -7.36 -24.22 2.35
CA MET A 17 -7.13 -24.23 0.89
C MET A 17 -8.38 -23.84 0.08
N ASN A 18 -9.57 -24.17 0.57
CA ASN A 18 -10.83 -23.96 -0.14
C ASN A 18 -11.47 -22.59 0.12
N SER A 19 -11.04 -21.89 1.17
CA SER A 19 -11.59 -20.57 1.51
C SER A 19 -10.90 -19.45 0.73
N LYS A 20 -11.65 -18.39 0.44
CA LYS A 20 -11.11 -17.20 -0.25
C LYS A 20 -10.26 -16.32 0.67
N ASP A 21 -10.71 -16.18 1.92
CA ASP A 21 -10.04 -15.38 2.94
C ASP A 21 -9.32 -16.29 3.95
N VAL A 22 -8.58 -15.68 4.87
CA VAL A 22 -7.88 -16.39 5.95
C VAL A 22 -8.91 -16.95 6.93
N GLU A 23 -8.88 -18.27 7.15
CA GLU A 23 -9.84 -18.94 8.05
C GLU A 23 -9.60 -18.59 9.51
N LYS A 24 -10.68 -18.66 10.31
CA LYS A 24 -10.57 -18.56 11.76
C LYS A 24 -10.07 -19.86 12.35
N LEU A 25 -8.87 -19.81 12.92
CA LEU A 25 -8.32 -20.88 13.73
C LEU A 25 -8.83 -20.76 15.17
N ALA A 26 -8.83 -21.89 15.88
CA ALA A 26 -9.15 -21.91 17.30
C ALA A 26 -8.08 -21.14 18.10
N ASP A 27 -8.50 -20.56 19.22
CA ASP A 27 -7.57 -19.90 20.14
C ASP A 27 -6.59 -20.94 20.69
N GLY A 28 -5.30 -20.62 20.67
CA GLY A 28 -4.26 -21.57 21.09
C GLY A 28 -3.88 -22.63 20.04
N PHE A 29 -4.40 -22.55 18.81
CA PHE A 29 -4.12 -23.54 17.76
C PHE A 29 -2.62 -23.78 17.54
N VAL A 30 -1.80 -22.73 17.58
CA VAL A 30 -0.33 -22.85 17.41
C VAL A 30 0.26 -23.73 18.51
N GLN A 31 -0.18 -23.54 19.76
CA GLN A 31 0.24 -24.35 20.91
C GLN A 31 -0.22 -25.80 20.77
N ASP A 32 -1.41 -26.02 20.21
CA ASP A 32 -1.92 -27.38 20.00
C ASP A 32 -1.17 -28.13 18.89
N VAL A 33 -0.74 -27.43 17.84
CA VAL A 33 0.19 -27.98 16.84
C VAL A 33 1.52 -28.35 17.50
N CYS A 34 2.10 -27.47 18.33
CA CYS A 34 3.35 -27.78 19.05
C CYS A 34 3.22 -29.04 19.91
N LYS A 35 2.13 -29.16 20.70
CA LYS A 35 1.86 -30.35 21.51
C LYS A 35 1.73 -31.62 20.67
N LEU A 36 1.04 -31.55 19.52
CA LEU A 36 0.92 -32.67 18.60
C LEU A 36 2.30 -33.13 18.09
N LEU A 37 3.14 -32.20 17.65
CA LEU A 37 4.49 -32.49 17.16
C LEU A 37 5.40 -33.05 18.26
N GLU A 38 5.32 -32.51 19.47
CA GLU A 38 6.06 -33.00 20.65
C GLU A 38 5.64 -34.42 21.03
N LYS A 39 4.34 -34.69 21.05
CA LYS A 39 3.79 -36.03 21.31
C LYS A 39 4.31 -37.04 20.30
N LEU A 40 4.25 -36.73 19.02
CA LEU A 40 4.75 -37.61 17.96
C LEU A 40 6.26 -37.84 18.07
N LYS A 41 7.05 -36.82 18.43
CA LYS A 41 8.49 -36.97 18.71
C LYS A 41 8.76 -37.89 19.90
N MET A 42 7.99 -37.78 20.98
CA MET A 42 8.13 -38.66 22.14
C MET A 42 7.79 -40.12 21.78
N GLU A 43 6.73 -40.34 20.99
CA GLU A 43 6.35 -41.68 20.54
C GLU A 43 7.45 -42.36 19.71
N ILE A 44 8.16 -41.61 18.86
CA ILE A 44 9.30 -42.11 18.08
C ILE A 44 10.45 -42.60 18.98
N GLN A 45 10.66 -41.97 20.14
CA GLN A 45 11.70 -42.37 21.09
C GLN A 45 11.33 -43.64 21.88
N GLN A 46 10.04 -43.89 22.09
CA GLN A 46 9.54 -45.00 22.90
C GLN A 46 9.26 -46.27 22.06
N LYS A 47 8.97 -46.11 20.77
CA LYS A 47 8.59 -47.19 19.86
C LYS A 47 9.78 -47.76 19.09
N SER A 48 9.63 -48.98 18.57
CA SER A 48 10.64 -49.64 17.73
C SER A 48 10.01 -50.34 16.52
N GLY A 49 10.83 -50.68 15.52
CA GLY A 49 10.37 -51.39 14.32
C GLY A 49 9.30 -50.65 13.52
N LEU A 50 8.23 -51.35 13.15
CA LEU A 50 7.13 -50.81 12.34
C LEU A 50 6.38 -49.66 13.02
N GLU A 51 6.22 -49.71 14.34
CA GLU A 51 5.52 -48.67 15.09
C GLU A 51 6.30 -47.35 15.09
N LYS A 52 7.62 -47.43 15.18
CA LYS A 52 8.50 -46.26 15.06
C LYS A 52 8.40 -45.65 13.67
N ALA A 53 8.50 -46.48 12.62
CA ALA A 53 8.39 -46.03 11.23
C ALA A 53 7.03 -45.37 10.93
N LEU A 54 5.95 -45.86 11.56
CA LEU A 54 4.63 -45.24 11.45
C LEU A 54 4.59 -43.86 12.14
N ALA A 55 5.12 -43.75 13.37
CA ALA A 55 5.17 -42.49 14.10
C ALA A 55 6.04 -41.44 13.39
N GLU A 56 7.16 -41.85 12.79
CA GLU A 56 8.00 -40.99 11.95
C GLU A 56 7.22 -40.44 10.75
N ARG A 57 6.48 -41.29 10.04
CA ARG A 57 5.62 -40.85 8.93
C ARG A 57 4.54 -39.86 9.38
N GLN A 58 3.90 -40.12 10.52
CA GLN A 58 2.89 -39.21 11.08
C GLN A 58 3.48 -37.86 11.45
N LEU A 59 4.69 -37.83 12.03
CA LEU A 59 5.40 -36.59 12.34
C LEU A 59 5.75 -35.81 11.07
N SER A 60 6.31 -36.48 10.06
CA SER A 60 6.63 -35.85 8.78
C SER A 60 5.39 -35.25 8.12
N GLU A 61 4.26 -35.96 8.15
CA GLU A 61 3.02 -35.46 7.58
C GLU A 61 2.43 -34.30 8.39
N ALA A 62 2.49 -34.35 9.72
CA ALA A 62 2.06 -33.24 10.58
C ALA A 62 2.86 -31.96 10.30
N ILE A 63 4.18 -32.08 10.15
CA ILE A 63 5.07 -30.96 9.80
C ILE A 63 4.67 -30.41 8.42
N ARG A 64 4.56 -31.28 7.41
CA ARG A 64 4.20 -30.90 6.04
C ARG A 64 2.85 -30.19 5.96
N LEU A 65 1.84 -30.68 6.67
CA LEU A 65 0.51 -30.07 6.73
C LEU A 65 0.53 -28.71 7.43
N THR A 66 1.33 -28.58 8.51
CA THR A 66 1.51 -27.31 9.23
C THR A 66 2.18 -26.27 8.34
N GLU A 67 3.28 -26.64 7.67
CA GLU A 67 3.98 -25.77 6.73
C GLU A 67 3.07 -25.33 5.58
N LEU A 68 2.32 -26.27 5.00
CA LEU A 68 1.36 -25.98 3.94
C LEU A 68 0.27 -25.03 4.40
N LEU A 69 -0.32 -25.27 5.59
CA LEU A 69 -1.35 -24.42 6.17
C LEU A 69 -0.85 -22.97 6.29
N PHE A 70 0.29 -22.76 6.95
CA PHE A 70 0.82 -21.42 7.15
C PHE A 70 1.35 -20.77 5.87
N SER A 71 1.82 -21.56 4.89
CA SER A 71 2.16 -21.04 3.56
C SER A 71 0.94 -20.46 2.86
N VAL A 72 -0.16 -21.22 2.82
CA VAL A 72 -1.42 -20.77 2.19
C VAL A 72 -1.97 -19.54 2.91
N ARG A 73 -2.01 -19.56 4.24
CA ARG A 73 -2.43 -18.39 5.06
C ARG A 73 -1.59 -17.16 4.77
N THR A 74 -0.26 -17.32 4.72
CA THR A 74 0.67 -16.23 4.44
C THR A 74 0.43 -15.64 3.06
N THR A 75 0.28 -16.48 2.03
CA THR A 75 -0.02 -16.02 0.67
C THR A 75 -1.32 -15.21 0.62
N LYS A 76 -2.39 -15.70 1.25
CA LYS A 76 -3.67 -14.96 1.31
C LYS A 76 -3.55 -13.64 2.02
N ALA A 77 -2.88 -13.61 3.18
CA ALA A 77 -2.68 -12.38 3.94
C ALA A 77 -1.90 -11.34 3.13
N ILE A 78 -0.83 -11.74 2.43
CA ILE A 78 -0.06 -10.86 1.54
C ILE A 78 -0.94 -10.32 0.40
N ILE A 79 -1.72 -11.18 -0.27
CA ILE A 79 -2.62 -10.74 -1.35
C ILE A 79 -3.62 -9.70 -0.84
N LEU A 80 -4.24 -9.93 0.33
CA LEU A 80 -5.16 -8.98 0.94
C LEU A 80 -4.47 -7.63 1.20
N ILE A 81 -3.30 -7.64 1.83
CA ILE A 81 -2.48 -6.45 2.11
C ILE A 81 -2.13 -5.66 0.84
N LEU A 82 -1.70 -6.36 -0.21
CA LEU A 82 -1.35 -5.74 -1.48
C LEU A 82 -2.57 -5.08 -2.16
N THR A 83 -3.75 -5.68 -2.01
CA THR A 83 -5.04 -5.13 -2.51
C THR A 83 -5.64 -4.05 -1.60
N GLY A 84 -4.95 -3.62 -0.54
CA GLY A 84 -5.42 -2.59 0.38
C GLY A 84 -6.48 -3.07 1.38
N ARG A 85 -6.63 -4.39 1.55
CA ARG A 85 -7.54 -5.00 2.54
C ARG A 85 -6.74 -5.53 3.73
N ALA A 86 -7.30 -5.40 4.94
CA ALA A 86 -6.67 -5.94 6.14
C ALA A 86 -7.05 -7.42 6.34
N PRO A 87 -6.09 -8.36 6.38
CA PRO A 87 -6.38 -9.75 6.68
C PRO A 87 -6.97 -9.90 8.09
N GLN A 88 -8.05 -10.68 8.16
CA GLN A 88 -8.73 -11.01 9.41
C GLN A 88 -8.27 -12.38 9.92
N ASN A 89 -8.65 -12.75 11.14
CA ASN A 89 -8.42 -14.09 11.71
C ASN A 89 -6.95 -14.52 11.80
N LEU A 90 -6.03 -13.56 11.87
CA LEU A 90 -4.61 -13.81 12.09
C LEU A 90 -4.36 -14.31 13.52
N VAL A 91 -3.47 -15.29 13.66
CA VAL A 91 -2.89 -15.62 14.96
C VAL A 91 -1.93 -14.51 15.40
N GLU A 92 -1.58 -14.47 16.68
CA GLU A 92 -0.79 -13.37 17.26
C GLU A 92 0.52 -13.11 16.50
N ILE A 93 1.28 -14.16 16.22
CA ILE A 93 2.55 -14.05 15.49
C ILE A 93 2.36 -13.56 14.05
N GLU A 94 1.29 -13.96 13.38
CA GLU A 94 0.95 -13.46 12.03
C GLU A 94 0.62 -11.97 12.11
N ARG A 95 -0.18 -11.55 13.10
CA ARG A 95 -0.59 -10.15 13.29
C ARG A 95 0.60 -9.23 13.48
N GLU A 96 1.54 -9.61 14.34
CA GLU A 96 2.78 -8.87 14.58
C GLU A 96 3.56 -8.71 13.27
N LYS A 97 3.87 -9.81 12.58
CA LYS A 97 4.71 -9.77 11.36
C LYS A 97 4.04 -9.06 10.19
N PHE A 98 2.74 -9.27 9.98
CA PHE A 98 2.02 -8.55 8.93
C PHE A 98 1.84 -7.06 9.22
N SER A 99 1.85 -6.64 10.49
CA SER A 99 1.87 -5.21 10.83
C SER A 99 3.17 -4.53 10.38
N GLU A 100 4.31 -5.21 10.52
CA GLU A 100 5.61 -4.74 10.03
C GLU A 100 5.62 -4.63 8.49
N VAL A 101 5.11 -5.66 7.80
CA VAL A 101 4.98 -5.66 6.33
C VAL A 101 4.09 -4.52 5.85
N ASN A 102 2.95 -4.30 6.50
CA ASN A 102 2.05 -3.18 6.19
C ASN A 102 2.74 -1.82 6.35
N ARG A 103 3.52 -1.65 7.42
CA ARG A 103 4.31 -0.43 7.66
C ARG A 103 5.33 -0.18 6.55
N LEU A 104 6.08 -1.21 6.17
CA LEU A 104 7.08 -1.12 5.07
C LEU A 104 6.40 -0.79 3.74
N LEU A 105 5.27 -1.42 3.42
CA LEU A 105 4.51 -1.11 2.21
C LEU A 105 3.97 0.33 2.22
N ALA A 106 3.52 0.83 3.37
CA ALA A 106 3.10 2.22 3.52
C ALA A 106 4.27 3.20 3.36
N GLU A 107 5.46 2.85 3.83
CA GLU A 107 6.68 3.62 3.61
C GLU A 107 7.08 3.66 2.13
N ILE A 108 7.09 2.50 1.45
CA ILE A 108 7.35 2.41 0.00
C ILE A 108 6.32 3.25 -0.78
N ARG A 109 5.03 3.13 -0.45
CA ARG A 109 3.99 3.95 -1.11
C ARG A 109 4.23 5.44 -0.89
N ARG A 110 4.58 5.87 0.33
CA ARG A 110 4.89 7.27 0.63
C ARG A 110 6.14 7.77 -0.10
N SER A 111 7.20 6.97 -0.16
CA SER A 111 8.43 7.37 -0.86
C SER A 111 8.26 7.45 -2.37
N LEU A 112 7.41 6.60 -2.96
CA LEU A 112 7.02 6.67 -4.36
C LEU A 112 6.08 7.84 -4.66
N VAL A 113 5.21 8.20 -3.72
CA VAL A 113 4.27 9.34 -3.79
C VAL A 113 4.84 10.57 -3.09
N SER A 114 6.16 10.83 -3.25
CA SER A 114 6.75 12.06 -2.72
C SER A 114 6.01 13.28 -3.26
N GLU A 115 5.47 14.09 -2.36
CA GLU A 115 4.87 15.41 -2.64
C GLU A 115 5.86 16.33 -3.38
N GLU A 116 7.17 16.06 -3.32
CA GLU A 116 8.19 16.80 -4.08
C GLU A 116 8.09 16.57 -5.60
N LYS A 117 7.44 15.49 -6.05
CA LYS A 117 7.16 15.23 -7.48
C LYS A 117 5.75 15.59 -7.90
N ILE A 118 4.86 15.85 -6.95
CA ILE A 118 3.49 16.29 -7.19
C ILE A 118 3.41 17.73 -6.70
N THR A 119 4.08 18.64 -7.41
CA THR A 119 3.71 20.05 -7.36
C THR A 119 2.36 20.20 -8.07
N ILE A 120 1.27 19.84 -7.39
CA ILE A 120 0.01 20.51 -7.68
C ILE A 120 0.28 21.94 -7.24
N LYS A 121 0.66 22.81 -8.19
CA LYS A 121 0.52 24.26 -8.01
C LYS A 121 -0.97 24.45 -7.72
N ILE A 122 -1.33 24.53 -6.45
CA ILE A 122 -2.67 24.92 -6.02
C ILE A 122 -2.93 26.26 -6.72
N PRO A 123 -3.89 26.37 -7.67
CA PRO A 123 -4.18 27.63 -8.34
C PRO A 123 -4.92 28.52 -7.32
N GLY A 124 -4.17 29.17 -6.44
CA GLY A 124 -4.75 29.76 -5.24
C GLY A 124 -3.89 30.81 -4.55
N ALA A 125 -2.98 31.46 -5.29
CA ALA A 125 -2.47 32.82 -5.07
C ALA A 125 -1.28 33.05 -6.02
N CYS A 126 -1.49 32.99 -7.34
CA CYS A 126 -0.51 33.62 -8.22
C CYS A 126 -0.57 35.11 -7.91
N VAL A 127 0.52 35.66 -7.36
CA VAL A 127 0.71 37.12 -7.25
C VAL A 127 0.35 37.71 -8.61
N ARG A 128 -0.58 38.66 -8.65
CA ARG A 128 -1.02 39.28 -9.90
C ARG A 128 -0.49 40.70 -9.98
N ARG A 129 -0.21 41.16 -11.19
CA ARG A 129 0.25 42.53 -11.46
C ARG A 129 -0.66 43.16 -12.49
N LEU A 130 -0.94 44.45 -12.27
CA LEU A 130 -1.67 45.26 -13.21
C LEU A 130 -0.67 45.85 -14.21
N VAL A 131 -0.93 45.64 -15.50
CA VAL A 131 -0.08 46.15 -16.58
C VAL A 131 -0.91 46.92 -17.58
N VAL A 132 -0.30 47.94 -18.21
CA VAL A 132 -0.85 48.66 -19.37
C VAL A 132 -0.06 48.30 -20.62
N PHE A 133 -0.73 47.88 -21.68
CA PHE A 133 -0.08 47.52 -22.94
C PHE A 133 0.32 48.78 -23.72
N ARG A 134 1.58 48.86 -24.13
CA ARG A 134 2.12 49.91 -25.02
C ARG A 134 2.05 49.50 -26.49
N LEU A 135 2.08 48.21 -26.75
CA LEU A 135 1.97 47.60 -28.07
C LEU A 135 0.88 46.53 -28.05
N GLY A 136 0.10 46.46 -29.13
CA GLY A 136 -0.94 45.43 -29.28
C GLY A 136 -0.35 44.03 -29.47
N ILE A 137 -1.03 43.04 -28.89
CA ILE A 137 -0.76 41.61 -29.05
C ILE A 137 -2.02 40.96 -29.63
N SER A 138 -1.95 40.57 -30.90
CA SER A 138 -3.07 39.94 -31.62
C SER A 138 -3.32 38.48 -31.24
N GLN A 139 -2.38 37.82 -30.58
CA GLN A 139 -2.51 36.44 -30.12
C GLN A 139 -2.92 36.36 -28.64
N LYS A 140 -3.71 35.35 -28.31
CA LYS A 140 -4.10 35.05 -26.92
C LYS A 140 -2.94 34.39 -26.18
N ILE A 141 -2.73 34.79 -24.92
CA ILE A 141 -1.67 34.29 -24.05
C ILE A 141 -2.27 33.28 -23.06
N VAL A 142 -1.60 32.14 -22.87
CA VAL A 142 -1.97 31.16 -21.82
C VAL A 142 -1.20 31.50 -20.54
N GLY A 143 -1.93 31.77 -19.47
CA GLY A 143 -1.42 32.07 -18.14
C GLY A 143 -0.84 30.86 -17.44
N VAL A 144 0.09 31.08 -16.50
CA VAL A 144 0.60 30.03 -15.60
C VAL A 144 -0.48 29.44 -14.69
N ASP A 145 -1.63 30.11 -14.57
CA ASP A 145 -2.84 29.63 -13.90
C ASP A 145 -3.78 28.82 -14.82
N GLY A 146 -3.36 28.58 -16.07
CA GLY A 146 -4.12 27.86 -17.09
C GLY A 146 -5.24 28.67 -17.75
N LYS A 147 -5.39 29.96 -17.42
CA LYS A 147 -6.40 30.84 -18.04
C LYS A 147 -5.88 31.50 -19.31
N ILE A 148 -6.79 31.85 -20.22
CA ILE A 148 -6.44 32.52 -21.49
C ILE A 148 -6.68 34.02 -21.35
N TYR A 149 -5.70 34.82 -21.78
CA TYR A 149 -5.68 36.28 -21.68
C TYR A 149 -5.52 36.91 -23.07
N GLY A 150 -6.22 38.03 -23.30
CA GLY A 150 -6.16 38.78 -24.55
C GLY A 150 -7.06 38.22 -25.69
N PRO A 151 -6.86 38.67 -26.94
CA PRO A 151 -5.81 39.62 -27.40
C PRO A 151 -5.93 41.00 -26.77
N PHE A 152 -4.86 41.79 -26.83
CA PHE A 152 -4.77 43.12 -26.22
C PHE A 152 -4.38 44.17 -27.26
N ASP A 153 -4.98 45.35 -27.19
CA ASP A 153 -4.61 46.51 -27.98
C ASP A 153 -3.70 47.47 -27.18
N ALA A 154 -3.03 48.39 -27.89
CA ALA A 154 -2.23 49.41 -27.23
C ALA A 154 -3.13 50.33 -26.39
N GLY A 155 -2.87 50.43 -25.10
CA GLY A 155 -3.66 51.15 -24.10
C GLY A 155 -4.47 50.26 -23.16
N ASP A 156 -4.63 48.96 -23.47
CA ASP A 156 -5.39 48.05 -22.62
C ASP A 156 -4.74 47.82 -21.26
N ILE A 157 -5.56 47.72 -20.21
CA ILE A 157 -5.12 47.40 -18.85
C ILE A 157 -5.54 45.98 -18.51
N ALA A 158 -4.60 45.15 -18.08
CA ALA A 158 -4.85 43.76 -17.71
C ALA A 158 -4.24 43.39 -16.36
N ASN A 159 -4.95 42.56 -15.61
CA ASN A 159 -4.46 41.96 -14.38
C ASN A 159 -3.95 40.53 -14.66
N LEU A 160 -2.64 40.39 -14.82
CA LEU A 160 -2.00 39.14 -15.25
C LEU A 160 -1.29 38.45 -14.08
N PRO A 161 -1.11 37.12 -14.11
CA PRO A 161 -0.17 36.44 -13.21
C PRO A 161 1.22 37.08 -13.32
N ALA A 162 1.92 37.25 -12.19
CA ALA A 162 3.20 37.98 -12.14
C ALA A 162 4.23 37.43 -13.13
N GLU A 163 4.33 36.09 -13.27
CA GLU A 163 5.22 35.44 -14.24
C GLU A 163 4.88 35.86 -15.69
N ASN A 164 3.59 35.92 -16.04
CA ASN A 164 3.14 36.38 -17.36
C ASN A 164 3.33 37.89 -17.56
N ALA A 165 3.10 38.69 -16.51
CA ALA A 165 3.28 40.14 -16.52
C ALA A 165 4.77 40.50 -16.75
N GLU A 166 5.69 39.84 -16.05
CA GLU A 166 7.13 40.05 -16.21
C GLU A 166 7.60 39.77 -17.64
N LEU A 167 7.05 38.76 -18.30
CA LEU A 167 7.37 38.45 -19.69
C LEU A 167 6.97 39.59 -20.64
N VAL A 168 5.74 40.08 -20.56
CA VAL A 168 5.27 41.17 -21.44
C VAL A 168 5.97 42.49 -21.14
N ILE A 169 6.36 42.75 -19.89
CA ILE A 169 7.16 43.93 -19.51
C ILE A 169 8.60 43.80 -20.03
N LYS A 170 9.24 42.64 -19.83
CA LYS A 170 10.62 42.38 -20.30
C LYS A 170 10.75 42.53 -21.81
N HIS A 171 9.73 42.09 -22.55
CA HIS A 171 9.66 42.24 -24.00
C HIS A 171 9.13 43.60 -24.48
N ARG A 172 8.91 44.56 -23.56
CA ARG A 172 8.44 45.94 -23.81
C ARG A 172 7.06 46.05 -24.46
N PHE A 173 6.22 45.02 -24.34
CA PHE A 173 4.83 45.09 -24.80
C PHE A 173 3.93 45.84 -23.81
N ALA A 174 4.25 45.80 -22.52
CA ALA A 174 3.48 46.44 -21.47
C ALA A 174 4.36 47.06 -20.39
N GLU A 175 3.78 47.92 -19.55
CA GLU A 175 4.42 48.53 -18.38
C GLU A 175 3.60 48.23 -17.12
N GLU A 176 4.27 48.10 -15.98
CA GLU A 176 3.62 47.86 -14.69
C GLU A 176 2.95 49.13 -14.16
N ILE A 177 1.72 49.01 -13.66
CA ILE A 177 1.01 50.08 -12.97
C ILE A 177 1.07 49.81 -11.48
N HIS A 178 1.70 50.71 -10.72
CA HIS A 178 1.59 50.72 -9.27
C HIS A 178 0.39 51.59 -8.87
N PRO A 179 -0.61 51.04 -8.16
CA PRO A 179 -1.61 51.89 -7.52
C PRO A 179 -0.89 52.78 -6.49
N SER A 180 -1.15 54.09 -6.56
CA SER A 180 -0.70 55.07 -5.58
C SER A 180 -1.45 54.93 -4.26
#